data_AF-E5B7F5-F1
#
_entry.id   AF-E5B7F5-F1
#
_cell.length_a   1.000
_cell.length_b   1.000
_cell.length_c   1.000
_cell.angle_alpha   90.00
_cell.angle_beta   90.00
_cell.angle_gamma   90.00
#
_symmetry.space_group_name_H-M   'P 1'
#
loop_
_entity.id
_entity.type
_entity.pdbx_description
1 polymer ?
#
loop_
_entity_poly.entity_id
_entity_poly.type
_entity_poly.pdbx_seq_one_letter_code
_entity_poly.pdbx_strand_id
1 'polypeptide(L)'
;MSWIDPLGLYKGEGQRGLGKYHVFHEHTLNQAEYTMTDKEHFSRANESVYQRLQTDAEFKRELQTKYPGVVDYVQPMRNGNFRGSSPKGMTWHHGDSPGSLQLADFNDHKSYHKIYHPDGTGGRNKWGGGTKCRK
;
A
#
# COMPACT_ATOMS: atom_id res chain seq x y z
N MET A 1 -10.58 15.98 23.53
CA MET A 1 -11.94 15.49 23.21
C MET A 1 -11.79 14.19 22.45
N SER A 2 -12.31 13.08 22.99
CA SER A 2 -12.37 11.81 22.25
C SER A 2 -13.48 11.94 21.23
N TRP A 3 -13.16 11.73 19.95
CA TRP A 3 -14.20 11.40 18.97
C TRP A 3 -14.88 10.10 19.43
N ILE A 4 -16.20 10.04 19.26
CA ILE A 4 -17.02 8.88 19.59
C ILE A 4 -17.64 8.44 18.28
N ASP A 5 -17.59 7.15 17.96
CA ASP A 5 -18.27 6.57 16.81
C ASP A 5 -19.63 5.95 17.18
N PRO A 6 -20.73 6.72 17.17
CA PRO A 6 -22.04 6.21 17.55
C PRO A 6 -22.61 5.18 16.57
N LEU A 7 -22.02 5.03 15.38
CA LEU A 7 -22.49 4.11 14.34
C LEU A 7 -21.69 2.80 14.28
N GLY A 8 -20.60 2.69 15.04
CA GLY A 8 -19.72 1.50 15.04
C GLY A 8 -19.07 1.20 13.68
N LEU A 9 -18.92 2.21 12.83
CA LEU A 9 -18.25 2.13 11.51
C LEU A 9 -16.71 2.07 11.63
N TYR A 10 -16.18 2.49 12.76
CA TYR A 10 -14.78 2.48 13.16
C TYR A 10 -14.47 1.21 13.93
N LYS A 11 -14.24 0.14 13.16
CA LYS A 11 -13.49 -0.99 13.70
C LYS A 11 -12.13 -0.47 14.18
N GLY A 12 -11.77 -0.77 15.43
CA GLY A 12 -10.49 -0.36 16.05
C GLY A 12 -10.56 0.84 16.99
N GLU A 13 -11.74 1.39 17.30
CA GLU A 13 -11.91 2.42 18.33
C GLU A 13 -11.32 1.98 19.68
N GLY A 14 -10.51 2.85 20.28
CA GLY A 14 -9.80 2.56 21.54
C GLY A 14 -8.65 1.55 21.41
N GLN A 15 -8.44 0.92 20.25
CA GLN A 15 -7.37 -0.08 20.04
C GLN A 15 -6.21 0.46 19.19
N ARG A 16 -6.49 1.27 18.16
CA ARG A 16 -5.47 1.84 17.25
C ARG A 16 -5.87 3.24 16.81
N GLY A 17 -4.97 4.21 16.84
CA GLY A 17 -5.25 5.57 16.36
C GLY A 17 -5.48 5.65 14.83
N LEU A 18 -6.19 6.69 14.38
CA LEU A 18 -6.30 7.01 12.95
C LEU A 18 -4.91 7.19 12.33
N GLY A 19 -4.73 6.68 11.11
CA GLY A 19 -3.43 6.69 10.41
C GLY A 19 -2.38 5.74 10.99
N LYS A 20 -2.66 5.00 12.08
CA LYS A 20 -1.70 4.08 12.71
C LYS A 20 -1.95 2.65 12.29
N TYR A 21 -1.29 2.25 11.20
CA TYR A 21 -1.29 0.90 10.69
C TYR A 21 0.11 0.40 10.35
N HIS A 22 0.24 -0.90 10.09
CA HIS A 22 1.53 -1.47 9.71
C HIS A 22 1.72 -1.34 8.20
N VAL A 23 2.84 -0.75 7.82
CA VAL A 23 3.32 -0.64 6.44
C VAL A 23 4.58 -1.49 6.34
N PHE A 24 4.57 -2.51 5.48
CA PHE A 24 5.71 -3.38 5.27
C PHE A 24 6.82 -2.67 4.47
N HIS A 25 6.40 -1.89 3.48
CA HIS A 25 7.28 -1.16 2.59
C HIS A 25 6.56 0.06 2.02
N GLU A 26 7.29 1.15 1.83
CA GLU A 26 6.78 2.36 1.19
C GLU A 26 7.66 2.74 0.01
N HIS A 27 7.01 3.04 -1.11
CA HIS A 27 7.64 3.62 -2.29
C HIS A 27 7.11 5.05 -2.47
N THR A 28 8.00 6.00 -2.72
CA THR A 28 7.63 7.38 -3.03
C THR A 28 7.78 7.62 -4.53
N LEU A 29 6.67 7.91 -5.20
CA LEU A 29 6.66 8.31 -6.60
C LEU A 29 7.25 9.71 -6.79
N ASN A 30 7.85 9.93 -7.95
CA ASN A 30 8.17 11.28 -8.40
C ASN A 30 6.89 12.02 -8.80
N GLN A 31 6.88 13.35 -8.69
CA GLN A 31 5.71 14.16 -9.03
C GLN A 31 5.24 13.96 -10.48
N ALA A 32 6.16 13.75 -11.42
CA ALA A 32 5.85 13.46 -12.82
C ALA A 32 5.07 12.13 -13.02
N GLU A 33 5.04 11.28 -12.00
CA GLU A 33 4.41 9.96 -12.05
C GLU A 33 3.02 9.96 -11.42
N TYR A 34 2.59 11.03 -10.75
CA TYR A 34 1.36 11.04 -9.94
C TYR A 34 0.08 10.70 -10.71
N THR A 35 0.02 11.02 -12.00
CA THR A 35 -1.17 10.81 -12.83
C THR A 35 -1.12 9.51 -13.64
N MET A 36 -0.13 8.64 -13.40
CA MET A 36 -0.04 7.33 -14.03
C MET A 36 -1.11 6.37 -13.50
N THR A 37 -1.33 5.27 -14.23
CA THR A 37 -2.31 4.24 -13.87
C THR A 37 -1.96 3.55 -12.54
N ASP A 38 -2.95 2.94 -11.88
CA ASP A 38 -2.67 2.10 -10.70
C ASP A 38 -1.69 0.98 -11.05
N LYS A 39 -1.81 0.42 -12.26
CA LYS A 39 -0.92 -0.61 -12.78
C LYS A 39 0.54 -0.15 -12.82
N GLU A 40 0.78 1.06 -13.31
CA GLU A 40 2.12 1.66 -13.41
C GLU A 40 2.69 2.04 -12.04
N HIS A 41 1.86 2.57 -11.14
CA HIS A 41 2.24 2.84 -9.75
C HIS A 41 2.68 1.55 -9.06
N PHE A 42 1.87 0.49 -9.14
CA PHE A 42 2.14 -0.77 -8.46
C PHE A 42 3.30 -1.53 -9.07
N SER A 43 3.57 -1.35 -10.37
CA SER A 43 4.78 -1.88 -11.01
C SER A 43 6.05 -1.30 -10.38
N ARG A 44 6.13 0.04 -10.24
CA ARG A 44 7.26 0.72 -9.58
C ARG A 44 7.40 0.36 -8.11
N ALA A 45 6.26 0.27 -7.44
CA ALA A 45 6.23 -0.12 -6.04
C ALA A 45 6.75 -1.57 -5.85
N ASN A 46 6.33 -2.52 -6.69
CA ASN A 46 6.85 -3.89 -6.67
C ASN A 46 8.35 -3.97 -7.04
N GLU A 47 8.81 -3.14 -7.98
CA GLU A 47 10.25 -3.00 -8.28
C GLU A 47 11.03 -2.59 -7.02
N SER A 48 10.55 -1.60 -6.28
CA SER A 48 11.23 -1.14 -5.07
C SER A 48 11.27 -2.20 -3.96
N VAL A 49 10.23 -3.04 -3.85
CA VAL A 49 10.24 -4.21 -2.95
C VAL A 49 11.32 -5.19 -3.40
N TYR A 50 11.36 -5.53 -4.70
CA TYR A 50 12.37 -6.43 -5.25
C TYR A 50 13.79 -5.93 -4.99
N GLN A 51 14.05 -4.64 -5.18
CA GLN A 51 15.35 -4.03 -4.91
C GLN A 51 15.74 -4.16 -3.43
N ARG A 52 14.82 -3.86 -2.51
CA ARG A 52 15.07 -4.02 -1.06
C ARG A 52 15.32 -5.48 -0.67
N LEU A 53 14.60 -6.43 -1.27
CA LEU A 53 14.81 -7.86 -1.00
C LEU A 53 16.23 -8.35 -1.35
N GLN A 54 16.98 -7.63 -2.19
CA GLN A 54 18.36 -7.98 -2.52
C GLN A 54 19.36 -7.60 -1.42
N THR A 55 19.03 -6.61 -0.60
CA THR A 55 19.95 -6.02 0.39
C THR A 55 19.50 -6.20 1.84
N ASP A 56 18.21 -6.51 2.06
CA ASP A 56 17.60 -6.63 3.39
C ASP A 56 17.07 -8.06 3.61
N ALA A 57 17.94 -8.92 4.17
CA ALA A 57 17.62 -10.32 4.42
C ALA A 57 16.53 -10.50 5.50
N GLU A 58 16.42 -9.58 6.44
CA GLU A 58 15.41 -9.63 7.50
C GLU A 58 14.03 -9.31 6.94
N PHE A 59 13.92 -8.25 6.14
CA PHE A 59 12.70 -7.91 5.41
C PHE A 59 12.25 -9.04 4.47
N LYS A 60 13.20 -9.67 3.77
CA LYS A 60 12.92 -10.84 2.93
C LYS A 60 12.34 -11.99 3.76
N ARG A 61 12.95 -12.31 4.89
CA ARG A 61 12.49 -13.36 5.80
C ARG A 61 11.09 -13.03 6.34
N GLU A 62 10.87 -11.80 6.78
CA GLU A 62 9.57 -11.35 7.30
C GLU A 62 8.47 -11.49 6.25
N LEU A 63 8.65 -10.91 5.06
CA LEU A 63 7.64 -10.95 4.00
C LEU A 63 7.33 -12.37 3.57
N GLN A 64 8.36 -13.21 3.36
CA GLN A 64 8.14 -14.60 2.95
C GLN A 64 7.44 -15.42 4.03
N THR A 65 7.72 -15.14 5.31
CA THR A 65 7.09 -15.85 6.45
C THR A 65 5.63 -15.46 6.59
N LYS A 66 5.32 -14.16 6.56
CA LYS A 66 3.95 -13.65 6.72
C LYS A 66 3.09 -13.85 5.48
N TYR A 67 3.67 -13.71 4.29
CA TYR A 67 2.99 -13.83 3.00
C TYR A 67 3.79 -14.73 2.05
N PRO A 68 3.62 -16.06 2.17
CA PRO A 68 4.31 -17.01 1.30
C PRO A 68 4.08 -16.71 -0.18
N GLY A 69 5.18 -16.58 -0.93
CA GLY A 69 5.18 -16.34 -2.37
C GLY A 69 5.33 -14.87 -2.78
N VAL A 70 5.38 -13.92 -1.84
CA VAL A 70 5.64 -12.51 -2.14
C VAL A 70 6.99 -12.30 -2.80
N VAL A 71 8.04 -12.99 -2.32
CA VAL A 71 9.40 -12.87 -2.86
C VAL A 71 9.42 -13.24 -4.35
N ASP A 72 8.77 -14.34 -4.73
CA ASP A 72 8.69 -14.76 -6.14
C ASP A 72 7.80 -13.84 -6.96
N TYR A 73 6.72 -13.32 -6.36
CA TYR A 73 5.76 -12.45 -7.03
C TYR A 73 6.39 -11.12 -7.48
N VAL A 74 7.27 -10.54 -6.67
CA VAL A 74 7.90 -9.25 -6.98
C VAL A 74 9.14 -9.37 -7.88
N GLN A 75 9.59 -10.59 -8.19
CA GLN A 75 10.65 -10.80 -9.19
C GLN A 75 10.25 -10.16 -10.54
N PRO A 76 11.22 -9.60 -11.30
CA PRO A 76 10.96 -9.14 -12.64
C PRO A 76 10.42 -10.29 -13.50
N MET A 77 9.47 -9.97 -14.36
CA MET A 77 8.95 -10.90 -15.35
C MET A 77 10.00 -11.15 -16.44
N ARG A 78 9.75 -12.13 -17.32
CA ARG A 78 10.68 -12.47 -18.42
C ARG A 78 11.04 -11.31 -19.34
N ASN A 79 10.17 -10.29 -19.44
CA ASN A 79 10.39 -9.08 -20.23
C ASN A 79 11.06 -7.94 -19.44
N GLY A 80 11.56 -8.20 -18.23
CA GLY A 80 12.19 -7.21 -17.34
C GLY A 80 11.21 -6.31 -16.58
N ASN A 81 9.91 -6.33 -16.93
CA ASN A 81 8.90 -5.50 -16.26
C ASN A 81 8.43 -6.13 -14.94
N PHE A 82 7.88 -5.30 -14.07
CA PHE A 82 7.25 -5.73 -12.82
C PHE A 82 5.72 -5.85 -12.96
N ARG A 83 5.12 -6.66 -12.10
CA ARG A 83 3.66 -6.84 -12.08
C ARG A 83 3.01 -5.54 -11.60
N GLY A 84 1.93 -5.10 -12.26
CA GLY A 84 1.18 -3.91 -11.86
C GLY A 84 0.01 -4.19 -10.91
N SER A 85 0.11 -5.24 -10.08
CA SER A 85 -0.87 -5.58 -9.06
C SER A 85 -0.19 -5.90 -7.75
N SER A 86 -0.94 -5.88 -6.64
CA SER A 86 -0.38 -6.22 -5.34
C SER A 86 -0.12 -7.73 -5.22
N PRO A 87 0.88 -8.13 -4.42
CA PRO A 87 1.06 -9.53 -4.06
C PRO A 87 -0.17 -10.11 -3.34
N LYS A 88 -0.37 -11.43 -3.44
CA LYS A 88 -1.52 -12.12 -2.80
C LYS A 88 -1.53 -11.86 -1.30
N GLY A 89 -2.70 -11.48 -0.77
CA GLY A 89 -2.89 -11.19 0.66
C GLY A 89 -2.44 -9.78 1.07
N MET A 90 -1.87 -9.01 0.16
CA MET A 90 -1.41 -7.64 0.40
C MET A 90 -2.15 -6.66 -0.51
N THR A 91 -2.05 -5.38 -0.17
CA THR A 91 -2.60 -4.28 -0.98
C THR A 91 -1.59 -3.14 -1.08
N TRP A 92 -1.57 -2.49 -2.24
CA TRP A 92 -0.94 -1.19 -2.39
C TRP A 92 -1.96 -0.12 -2.03
N HIS A 93 -1.69 0.60 -0.95
CA HIS A 93 -2.47 1.72 -0.48
C HIS A 93 -1.79 3.02 -0.93
N HIS A 94 -2.51 3.90 -1.65
CA HIS A 94 -2.04 5.27 -1.87
C HIS A 94 -2.18 6.05 -0.56
N GLY A 95 -1.05 6.29 0.12
CA GLY A 95 -0.98 6.98 1.40
C GLY A 95 -1.27 8.48 1.28
N ASP A 96 -1.54 9.13 2.41
CA ASP A 96 -1.96 10.54 2.43
C ASP A 96 -0.86 11.52 2.01
N SER A 97 0.40 11.18 2.26
CA SER A 97 1.55 11.95 1.79
C SER A 97 1.65 11.90 0.26
N PRO A 98 1.92 13.02 -0.44
CA PRO A 98 2.11 13.02 -1.88
C PRO A 98 3.11 11.98 -2.37
N GLY A 99 2.71 11.18 -3.36
CA GLY A 99 3.55 10.13 -3.97
C GLY A 99 3.64 8.81 -3.20
N SER A 100 3.08 8.73 -1.98
CA SER A 100 3.20 7.56 -1.10
C SER A 100 2.42 6.35 -1.61
N LEU A 101 3.13 5.24 -1.85
CA LEU A 101 2.56 3.91 -2.10
C LEU A 101 3.01 2.96 -0.99
N GLN A 102 2.06 2.49 -0.18
CA GLN A 102 2.32 1.71 1.02
C GLN A 102 1.82 0.28 0.86
N LEU A 103 2.71 -0.69 1.07
CA LEU A 103 2.36 -2.10 1.05
C LEU A 103 1.83 -2.49 2.43
N ALA A 104 0.56 -2.89 2.49
CA ALA A 104 -0.13 -3.24 3.72
C ALA A 104 -0.84 -4.61 3.60
N ASP A 105 -1.26 -5.16 4.74
CA ASP A 105 -2.13 -6.35 4.75
C ASP A 105 -3.49 -6.02 4.14
N PHE A 106 -3.98 -6.86 3.22
CA PHE A 106 -5.24 -6.63 2.54
C PHE A 106 -6.45 -6.72 3.50
N ASN A 107 -6.44 -7.69 4.42
CA ASN A 107 -7.56 -7.88 5.34
C ASN A 107 -7.60 -6.80 6.42
N ASP A 108 -6.43 -6.32 6.89
CA ASP A 108 -6.34 -5.17 7.79
C ASP A 108 -6.86 -3.91 7.09
N HIS A 109 -6.38 -3.61 5.87
CA HIS A 109 -6.85 -2.47 5.07
C HIS A 109 -8.37 -2.51 4.84
N LYS A 110 -8.90 -3.68 4.45
CA LYS A 110 -10.33 -3.89 4.24
C LYS A 110 -11.16 -3.73 5.51
N SER A 111 -10.68 -4.27 6.64
CA SER A 111 -11.44 -4.31 7.90
C SER A 111 -11.41 -2.98 8.65
N TYR A 112 -10.29 -2.26 8.56
CA TYR A 112 -10.01 -1.05 9.30
C TYR A 112 -9.97 0.18 8.38
N HIS A 113 -10.86 0.25 7.38
CA HIS A 113 -10.86 1.27 6.34
C HIS A 113 -10.73 2.71 6.88
N LYS A 114 -11.41 3.04 8.00
CA LYS A 114 -11.34 4.37 8.64
C LYS A 114 -9.97 4.70 9.23
N ILE A 115 -9.19 3.71 9.65
CA ILE A 115 -7.79 3.90 10.11
C ILE A 115 -6.91 4.32 8.92
N TYR A 116 -7.09 3.68 7.77
CA TYR A 116 -6.32 3.95 6.55
C TYR A 116 -6.78 5.21 5.82
N HIS A 117 -8.05 5.57 5.95
CA HIS A 117 -8.67 6.72 5.30
C HIS A 117 -9.39 7.60 6.35
N PRO A 118 -8.66 8.33 7.22
CA PRO A 118 -9.24 9.09 8.33
C PRO A 118 -10.30 10.11 7.89
N ASP A 119 -10.07 10.77 6.76
CA ASP A 119 -10.96 11.77 6.15
C ASP A 119 -11.92 11.17 5.10
N GLY A 120 -11.95 9.84 4.97
CA GLY A 120 -12.79 9.14 3.99
C GLY A 120 -12.22 9.12 2.57
N THR A 121 -11.02 9.68 2.34
CA THR A 121 -10.35 9.64 1.04
C THR A 121 -8.95 9.05 1.16
N GLY A 122 -8.40 8.57 0.05
CA GLY A 122 -7.00 8.08 -0.01
C GLY A 122 -6.13 8.97 -0.89
N GLY A 123 -4.81 8.76 -0.82
CA GLY A 123 -3.81 9.49 -1.59
C GLY A 123 -4.09 9.56 -3.09
N ARG A 124 -4.72 8.51 -3.63
CA ARG A 124 -5.15 8.49 -5.03
C ARG A 124 -6.02 9.70 -5.39
N ASN A 125 -6.96 10.09 -4.54
CA ASN A 125 -7.82 11.25 -4.76
C ASN A 125 -7.14 12.57 -4.37
N LYS A 126 -6.27 12.53 -3.36
CA LYS A 126 -5.60 13.73 -2.82
C LYS A 126 -4.52 14.28 -3.76
N TRP A 127 -3.74 13.40 -4.37
CA TRP A 127 -2.59 13.77 -5.20
C TRP A 127 -2.45 12.92 -6.47
N GLY A 128 -2.98 11.70 -6.51
CA GLY A 128 -2.79 10.74 -7.61
C GLY A 128 -3.74 10.88 -8.81
N GLY A 129 -4.33 12.06 -9.05
CA GLY A 129 -5.27 12.30 -10.17
C GLY A 129 -6.66 11.66 -10.02
N GLY A 130 -6.94 11.01 -8.89
CA GLY A 130 -8.23 10.43 -8.55
C GLY A 130 -8.69 9.31 -9.48
N THR A 131 -10.00 9.10 -9.56
CA THR A 131 -10.63 8.01 -10.34
C THR A 131 -10.22 8.02 -11.82
N LYS A 132 -10.01 9.20 -12.41
CA LYS A 132 -9.68 9.36 -13.84
C LYS A 132 -8.37 8.69 -14.22
N CYS A 133 -7.42 8.61 -13.29
CA CYS A 133 -6.10 8.07 -13.55
C CYS A 133 -5.92 6.63 -13.04
N ARG A 134 -6.99 5.93 -12.57
CA ARG A 134 -6.83 4.55 -12.06
C ARG A 134 -6.59 3.51 -13.15
N LYS A 135 -7.16 3.69 -14.34
CA LYS A 135 -7.18 2.71 -15.44
C LYS A 135 -6.48 3.22 -16.68
#